data_AF-A0A846XRN9-F1
#
_entry.id   AF-A0A846XRN9-F1
#
_cell.length_a   1.000
_cell.length_b   1.000
_cell.length_c   1.000
_cell.angle_alpha   90.00
_cell.angle_beta   90.00
_cell.angle_gamma   90.00
#
_symmetry.space_group_name_H-M   'P 1'
#
loop_
_entity.id
_entity.type
_entity.pdbx_description
1 polymer ?
#
loop_
_entity_poly.entity_id
_entity_poly.type
_entity_poly.pdbx_seq_one_letter_code
_entity_poly.pdbx_strand_id
1 'polypeptide(L)'
;MSKILNISGVVSDQPAHPVRLRRRECRMTQAQLATTVGVSRQTVISIEQGDYAPSVYLALRIARALGTTVEDIFWSDDLEATWPSAPPSKTSS
;
A
#
# COMPACT_ATOMS: atom_id res chain seq x y z
N MET A 1 1.64 8.77 -17.84
CA MET A 1 2.74 9.73 -18.06
C MET A 1 2.57 10.91 -17.12
N SER A 2 3.56 11.13 -16.24
CA SER A 2 4.03 12.44 -15.74
C SER A 2 5.05 12.14 -14.63
N LYS A 3 6.34 12.22 -14.99
CA LYS A 3 7.50 12.00 -14.10
C LYS A 3 7.81 13.31 -13.37
N ILE A 4 7.80 13.30 -12.04
CA ILE A 4 8.39 14.37 -11.22
C ILE A 4 9.84 13.96 -10.97
N LEU A 5 10.78 14.84 -11.29
CA LEU A 5 12.23 14.61 -11.12
C LEU A 5 12.59 14.75 -9.64
N ASN A 6 13.13 13.69 -9.01
CA ASN A 6 13.71 13.79 -7.67
C ASN A 6 15.25 13.96 -7.78
N ILE A 7 15.84 14.73 -6.86
CA ILE A 7 17.22 15.24 -6.87
C ILE A 7 18.34 14.19 -6.78
N SER A 8 18.03 12.89 -6.81
CA SER A 8 19.00 11.80 -6.69
C SER A 8 19.16 10.93 -7.96
N GLY A 9 18.59 11.31 -9.10
CA GLY A 9 18.79 10.60 -10.37
C GLY A 9 18.23 9.17 -10.44
N VAL A 10 17.65 8.66 -9.36
CA VAL A 10 16.95 7.37 -9.35
C VAL A 10 15.52 7.60 -9.86
N VAL A 11 15.24 7.09 -11.06
CA VAL A 11 13.86 6.88 -11.51
C VAL A 11 13.33 5.71 -10.69
N SER A 12 12.76 6.00 -9.52
CA SER A 12 12.05 4.99 -8.74
C SER A 12 10.72 4.69 -9.44
N ASP A 13 10.77 3.89 -10.50
CA ASP A 13 9.57 3.30 -11.12
C ASP A 13 9.07 2.18 -10.22
N GLN A 14 8.62 2.55 -9.01
CA GLN A 14 8.04 1.58 -8.10
C GLN A 14 6.67 1.19 -8.65
N PRO A 15 6.42 -0.12 -8.92
CA PRO A 15 5.14 -0.56 -9.41
C PRO A 15 4.05 -0.17 -8.42
N ALA A 16 2.86 0.09 -8.93
CA ALA A 16 1.71 0.42 -8.11
C ALA A 16 1.48 -0.66 -7.03
N HIS A 17 1.31 -0.25 -5.76
CA HIS A 17 1.01 -1.19 -4.67
C HIS A 17 -0.19 -2.08 -5.06
N PRO A 18 -0.14 -3.42 -4.84
CA PRO A 18 -1.19 -4.34 -5.27
C PRO A 18 -2.60 -3.97 -4.81
N VAL A 19 -2.76 -3.54 -3.54
CA VAL A 19 -4.02 -2.95 -3.01
C VAL A 19 -4.60 -1.87 -3.93
N ARG A 20 -3.76 -0.97 -4.47
CA ARG A 20 -4.20 0.10 -5.38
C ARG A 20 -4.71 -0.45 -6.70
N LEU A 21 -4.03 -1.44 -7.24
CA LEU A 21 -4.41 -2.10 -8.50
C LEU A 21 -5.75 -2.80 -8.33
N ARG A 22 -5.85 -3.68 -7.33
CA ARG A 22 -7.08 -4.44 -7.06
C ARG A 22 -8.26 -3.54 -6.72
N ARG A 23 -8.08 -2.48 -5.92
CA ARG A 23 -9.16 -1.52 -5.64
C ARG A 23 -9.72 -0.88 -6.92
N ARG A 24 -8.84 -0.54 -7.87
CA ARG A 24 -9.26 0.04 -9.17
C ARG A 24 -10.00 -0.98 -10.03
N GLU A 25 -9.59 -2.24 -10.01
CA GLU A 25 -10.31 -3.34 -10.68
C GLU A 25 -11.72 -3.51 -10.10
N CYS A 26 -11.87 -3.40 -8.78
CA CYS A 26 -13.16 -3.38 -8.10
C CYS A 26 -13.97 -2.08 -8.32
N ARG A 27 -13.45 -1.11 -9.09
CA ARG A 27 -14.04 0.21 -9.33
C ARG A 27 -14.38 1.00 -8.06
N MET A 28 -13.63 0.77 -6.98
CA MET A 28 -13.81 1.45 -5.71
C MET A 28 -12.92 2.69 -5.61
N THR A 29 -13.43 3.77 -5.05
CA THR A 29 -12.63 4.90 -4.57
C THR A 29 -11.91 4.54 -3.27
N GLN A 30 -10.86 5.29 -2.92
CA GLN A 30 -10.16 5.11 -1.63
C GLN A 30 -11.10 5.34 -0.43
N ALA A 31 -12.04 6.29 -0.54
CA ALA A 31 -13.03 6.55 0.49
C ALA A 31 -13.98 5.36 0.66
N GLN A 32 -14.46 4.77 -0.44
CA GLN A 32 -15.31 3.57 -0.39
C GLN A 32 -14.59 2.40 0.27
N LEU A 33 -13.34 2.11 -0.12
CA LEU A 33 -12.58 1.03 0.54
C LEU A 33 -12.38 1.33 2.03
N ALA A 34 -12.05 2.57 2.38
CA ALA A 34 -11.86 2.99 3.76
C ALA A 34 -13.13 2.78 4.60
N THR A 35 -14.29 3.16 4.07
CA THR A 35 -15.60 2.91 4.70
C THR A 35 -15.86 1.40 4.85
N THR A 36 -15.64 0.60 3.81
CA THR A 36 -15.85 -0.85 3.84
C THR A 36 -14.98 -1.54 4.90
N VAL A 37 -13.72 -1.11 5.05
CA VAL A 37 -12.77 -1.68 6.00
C VAL A 37 -12.63 -0.86 7.28
N GLY A 38 -13.57 0.06 7.55
CA GLY A 38 -13.69 0.80 8.81
C GLY A 38 -12.41 1.51 9.26
N VAL A 39 -11.74 2.20 8.34
CA VAL A 39 -10.57 3.05 8.60
C VAL A 39 -10.74 4.41 7.94
N SER A 40 -9.81 5.34 8.19
CA SER A 40 -9.80 6.61 7.50
C SER A 40 -9.37 6.46 6.04
N ARG A 41 -9.79 7.40 5.17
CA ARG A 41 -9.26 7.49 3.80
C ARG A 41 -7.73 7.63 3.78
N GLN A 42 -7.17 8.33 4.76
CA GLN A 42 -5.72 8.51 4.86
C GLN A 42 -4.99 7.20 5.12
N THR A 43 -5.56 6.32 5.95
CA THR A 43 -5.02 4.98 6.16
C THR A 43 -4.93 4.20 4.85
N VAL A 44 -5.98 4.24 4.01
CA VAL A 44 -5.94 3.58 2.69
C VAL A 44 -4.88 4.21 1.78
N ILE A 45 -4.72 5.54 1.79
CA ILE A 45 -3.68 6.23 1.02
C ILE A 45 -2.29 5.76 1.43
N SER A 46 -1.98 5.75 2.73
CA SER A 46 -0.69 5.29 3.24
C SER A 46 -0.42 3.82 2.95
N ILE A 47 -1.45 2.95 2.94
CA ILE A 47 -1.29 1.56 2.49
C ILE A 47 -0.93 1.52 1.00
N GLU A 48 -1.66 2.24 0.15
CA GLU A 48 -1.42 2.24 -1.30
C GLU A 48 -0.11 2.88 -1.75
N GLN A 49 0.46 3.74 -0.92
CA GLN A 49 1.79 4.32 -1.13
C GLN A 49 2.90 3.40 -0.66
N GLY A 50 2.58 2.40 0.16
CA GLY A 50 3.59 1.70 0.92
C GLY A 50 4.27 2.69 1.88
N ASP A 51 3.51 3.34 2.74
CA ASP A 51 4.03 4.08 3.91
C ASP A 51 3.53 3.46 5.23
N TYR A 52 2.57 2.53 5.16
CA TYR A 52 1.96 1.90 6.31
C TYR A 52 1.68 0.42 6.08
N ALA A 53 2.32 -0.43 6.89
CA ALA A 53 2.00 -1.84 6.96
C ALA A 53 0.74 -2.05 7.83
N PRO A 54 -0.37 -2.57 7.28
CA PRO A 54 -1.59 -2.80 8.05
C PRO A 54 -1.40 -3.92 9.07
N SER A 55 -2.21 -3.93 10.13
CA SER A 55 -2.31 -5.10 11.00
C SER A 55 -2.90 -6.30 10.24
N VAL A 56 -2.65 -7.52 10.72
CA VAL A 56 -3.19 -8.76 10.13
C VAL A 56 -4.71 -8.68 9.92
N TYR A 57 -5.44 -8.20 10.92
CA TYR A 57 -6.89 -8.04 10.83
C TYR A 57 -7.32 -7.02 9.75
N LEU A 58 -6.58 -5.92 9.61
CA LEU A 58 -6.86 -4.93 8.56
C LEU A 58 -6.53 -5.49 7.17
N ALA A 59 -5.42 -6.20 7.02
CA ALA A 59 -5.06 -6.87 5.78
C ALA A 59 -6.13 -7.89 5.34
N LEU A 60 -6.62 -8.72 6.25
CA LEU A 60 -7.71 -9.68 5.99
C LEU A 60 -9.01 -8.98 5.56
N ARG A 61 -9.36 -7.86 6.20
CA ARG A 61 -10.55 -7.08 5.82
C ARG A 61 -10.41 -6.46 4.44
N ILE A 62 -9.23 -5.95 4.10
CA ILE A 62 -8.93 -5.41 2.77
C ILE A 62 -9.02 -6.50 1.71
N ALA A 63 -8.38 -7.65 1.94
CA ALA A 63 -8.43 -8.80 1.03
C ALA A 63 -9.88 -9.22 0.76
N ARG A 64 -10.69 -9.38 1.81
CA ARG A 64 -12.11 -9.71 1.69
C ARG A 64 -12.93 -8.64 0.96
N ALA A 65 -12.70 -7.36 1.25
CA ALA A 65 -13.41 -6.25 0.60
C ALA A 65 -13.09 -6.17 -0.92
N LEU A 66 -11.90 -6.61 -1.30
CA LEU A 66 -11.40 -6.58 -2.67
C LEU A 66 -11.58 -7.92 -3.42
N GLY A 67 -12.13 -8.95 -2.76
CA GLY A 67 -12.38 -10.26 -3.38
C GLY A 67 -11.09 -11.01 -3.77
N THR A 68 -10.03 -10.87 -2.98
CA THR A 68 -8.69 -11.45 -3.24
C THR A 68 -8.13 -12.03 -1.93
N THR A 69 -6.96 -12.68 -1.94
CA THR A 69 -6.31 -13.16 -0.71
C THR A 69 -5.30 -12.14 -0.16
N VAL A 70 -4.80 -12.33 1.07
CA VAL A 70 -3.79 -11.42 1.64
C VAL A 70 -2.47 -11.55 0.88
N GLU A 71 -2.14 -12.77 0.48
CA GLU A 71 -0.97 -13.11 -0.31
C GLU A 71 -0.98 -12.34 -1.63
N ASP A 72 -2.09 -12.30 -2.36
CA ASP A 72 -2.19 -11.57 -3.64
C ASP A 72 -1.88 -10.07 -3.53
N ILE A 73 -2.10 -9.44 -2.36
CA ILE A 73 -2.02 -7.98 -2.20
C ILE A 73 -0.90 -7.49 -1.27
N PHE A 74 -0.27 -8.38 -0.52
CA PHE A 74 0.81 -8.06 0.42
C PHE A 74 2.01 -9.02 0.35
N TRP A 75 1.96 -10.06 -0.49
CA TRP A 75 3.10 -10.95 -0.73
C TRP A 75 3.67 -10.71 -2.13
N SER A 76 4.99 -10.52 -2.21
CA SER A 76 5.75 -10.52 -3.46
C SER A 76 6.86 -11.56 -3.31
N ASP A 77 7.09 -12.39 -4.32
CA ASP A 77 8.15 -13.42 -4.30
C ASP A 77 9.58 -12.83 -4.24
N ASP A 78 9.70 -11.51 -4.38
CA ASP A 78 10.94 -10.78 -4.12
C ASP A 78 11.17 -10.65 -2.61
N LEU A 79 11.72 -11.71 -2.00
CA LEU A 79 12.17 -11.76 -0.59
C LEU A 79 13.29 -10.73 -0.24
N GLU A 80 13.67 -9.87 -1.18
CA GLU A 80 14.63 -8.77 -1.05
C GLU A 80 13.97 -7.37 -1.02
N ALA A 81 12.63 -7.28 -1.09
CA ALA A 81 11.96 -6.00 -0.94
C ALA A 81 11.67 -5.74 0.55
N THR A 82 12.57 -5.00 1.19
CA THR A 82 12.39 -4.47 2.55
C THR A 82 11.16 -3.58 2.60
N TRP A 83 10.00 -4.19 2.86
CA TRP A 83 8.73 -3.54 3.15
C TRP A 83 8.31 -3.82 4.60
N PRO A 84 8.10 -2.78 5.44
CA PRO A 84 8.39 -1.38 5.17
C PRO A 84 9.89 -1.13 5.20
N SER A 85 10.40 -0.36 4.24
CA SER A 85 11.75 0.20 4.31
C SER A 85 11.84 0.92 5.65
N ALA A 86 12.83 0.55 6.45
CA ALA A 86 12.88 0.69 7.91
C ALA A 86 12.06 1.88 8.48
N PRO A 87 11.30 1.68 9.59
CA PRO A 87 10.59 2.79 10.25
C PRO A 87 11.58 3.95 10.47
N PRO A 88 11.18 5.22 10.27
CA PRO A 88 12.09 6.35 10.47
C PRO A 88 12.70 6.21 11.85
N SER A 89 14.01 5.94 11.89
CA SER A 89 14.76 5.86 13.13
C SER A 89 14.54 7.17 13.85
N LYS A 90 13.80 7.15 14.96
CA LYS A 90 13.84 8.23 15.93
C LYS A 90 15.24 8.18 16.56
N THR A 91 16.22 8.77 15.88
CA THR A 91 17.43 9.21 16.56
C THR A 91 17.07 10.47 17.32
N SER A 92 16.50 10.29 18.51
CA SER A 92 16.64 11.26 19.58
C SER A 92 17.85 10.85 20.41
N SER A 93 18.97 11.53 20.17
CA SER A 93 19.99 11.88 21.14
C SER A 93 20.61 13.19 20.68
#